data_AF-A0A2T4UIR4-F1
#
_entry.id   AF-A0A2T4UIR4-F1
#
_cell.length_a   1.000
_cell.length_b   1.000
_cell.length_c   1.000
_cell.angle_alpha   90.00
_cell.angle_beta   90.00
_cell.angle_gamma   90.00
#
_symmetry.space_group_name_H-M   'P 1'
#
loop_
_entity.id
_entity.type
_entity.pdbx_description
1 polymer ?
#
loop_
_entity_poly.entity_id
_entity_poly.type
_entity_poly.pdbx_seq_one_letter_code
_entity_poly.pdbx_strand_id
1 'polypeptide(L)'
;MAENVQIAGSGEDGRVRNPLGVIGLTLITLGIYGIVWYYKVNKELAAIGRAKGTEEAGTSPVTSVLAVTLGALVIVPAVVSMFRTWKRLNVAEGLVGREPDMSAPVGFVLMFLLGPVGTYFFQRNLNRVLQAQAA
;
A
#
# COMPACT_ATOMS: atom_id res chain seq x y z
N MET A 1 -21.01 3.00 -23.13
CA MET A 1 -20.67 4.25 -23.83
C MET A 1 -20.22 5.26 -22.79
N ALA A 2 -19.18 6.03 -23.05
CA ALA A 2 -18.71 7.03 -22.11
C ALA A 2 -19.24 8.39 -22.56
N GLU A 3 -20.27 8.87 -21.87
CA GLU A 3 -20.87 10.17 -22.13
C GLU A 3 -20.02 11.25 -21.47
N ASN A 4 -19.64 12.27 -22.26
CA ASN A 4 -18.98 13.44 -21.72
C ASN A 4 -20.06 14.38 -21.20
N VAL A 5 -19.93 14.79 -19.94
CA VAL A 5 -20.88 15.68 -19.28
C VAL A 5 -20.11 16.90 -18.84
N GLN A 6 -20.48 18.07 -19.34
CA GLN A 6 -19.84 19.32 -18.96
C GLN A 6 -20.03 19.56 -17.46
N ILE A 7 -18.94 19.82 -16.73
CA ILE A 7 -19.01 20.13 -15.30
C ILE A 7 -19.50 21.57 -15.16
N ALA A 8 -20.75 21.74 -14.70
CA ALA A 8 -21.38 23.05 -14.52
C ALA A 8 -20.51 23.98 -13.66
N GLY A 9 -20.22 25.18 -14.17
CA GLY A 9 -19.35 26.15 -13.52
C GLY A 9 -17.84 25.93 -13.75
N SER A 10 -17.45 25.02 -14.64
CA SER A 10 -16.06 24.85 -15.09
C SER A 10 -15.94 24.70 -16.60
N GLY A 11 -14.74 24.94 -17.14
CA GLY A 11 -14.40 24.66 -18.53
C GLY A 11 -13.93 23.22 -18.78
N GLU A 12 -14.20 22.29 -17.85
CA GLU A 12 -13.77 20.90 -17.93
C GLU A 12 -14.95 19.95 -18.13
N ASP A 13 -14.75 18.89 -18.92
CA ASP A 13 -15.73 17.83 -19.14
C ASP A 13 -15.48 16.66 -18.17
N GLY A 14 -16.52 16.25 -17.48
CA GLY A 14 -16.60 14.99 -16.74
C GLY A 14 -16.95 13.83 -17.66
N ARG A 15 -16.67 12.59 -17.24
CA ARG A 15 -16.94 11.42 -18.08
C ARG A 15 -17.66 10.32 -17.33
N VAL A 16 -18.85 9.95 -17.82
CA VAL A 16 -19.60 8.80 -17.30
C VAL A 16 -18.92 7.52 -17.76
N ARG A 17 -18.57 6.63 -16.83
CA ARG A 17 -17.80 5.40 -17.09
C ARG A 17 -18.57 4.19 -16.59
N ASN A 18 -18.53 3.07 -17.33
CA ASN A 18 -19.07 1.80 -16.84
C ASN A 18 -18.13 1.23 -15.75
N PRO A 19 -18.61 0.98 -14.51
CA PRO A 19 -17.78 0.46 -13.42
C PRO A 19 -17.08 -0.87 -13.74
N LEU A 20 -17.77 -1.80 -14.39
CA LEU A 20 -17.18 -3.10 -14.77
C LEU A 20 -16.08 -2.93 -15.83
N GLY A 21 -16.24 -1.96 -16.73
CA GLY A 21 -15.21 -1.62 -17.71
C GLY A 21 -13.94 -1.07 -17.05
N VAL A 22 -14.08 -0.28 -15.98
CA VAL A 22 -12.93 0.23 -15.21
C VAL A 22 -12.18 -0.91 -14.53
N ILE A 23 -12.89 -1.82 -13.87
CA ILE A 23 -12.30 -2.99 -13.20
C ILE A 23 -11.61 -3.89 -14.22
N GLY A 24 -12.30 -4.27 -15.31
CA GLY A 24 -11.75 -5.12 -16.36
C GLY A 24 -10.48 -4.54 -16.99
N LEU A 25 -10.50 -3.26 -17.37
CA LEU A 25 -9.32 -2.59 -17.93
C LEU A 25 -8.18 -2.49 -16.92
N THR A 26 -8.49 -2.24 -15.64
CA THR A 26 -7.46 -2.21 -14.59
C THR A 26 -6.78 -3.56 -14.45
N LEU A 27 -7.52 -4.67 -14.46
CA LEU A 27 -6.95 -6.01 -14.37
C LEU A 27 -6.17 -6.39 -15.63
N ILE A 28 -6.73 -6.16 -16.82
CA ILE A 28 -6.08 -6.48 -18.11
C ILE A 28 -4.76 -5.70 -18.28
N THR A 29 -4.69 -4.47 -17.78
CA THR A 29 -3.48 -3.63 -17.84
C THR A 29 -2.59 -3.73 -16.60
N LEU A 30 -2.80 -4.74 -15.75
CA LEU A 30 -2.02 -4.97 -14.52
C LEU A 30 -1.92 -3.73 -13.60
N GLY A 31 -3.01 -2.99 -13.48
CA GLY A 31 -3.12 -1.81 -12.62
C GLY A 31 -2.76 -0.48 -13.30
N ILE A 32 -2.12 -0.48 -14.48
CA ILE A 32 -1.70 0.75 -15.18
C ILE A 32 -2.91 1.62 -15.53
N TYR A 33 -3.96 1.03 -16.08
CA TYR A 33 -5.20 1.77 -16.34
C TYR A 33 -5.82 2.29 -15.05
N GLY A 34 -5.70 1.57 -13.94
CA GLY A 34 -6.16 2.02 -12.62
C GLY A 34 -5.50 3.34 -12.20
N ILE A 35 -4.19 3.48 -12.41
CA ILE A 35 -3.45 4.73 -12.13
C ILE A 35 -3.95 5.87 -13.04
N VAL A 36 -4.10 5.60 -14.34
CA VAL A 36 -4.59 6.60 -15.31
C VAL A 36 -6.03 7.01 -15.01
N TRP A 37 -6.89 6.06 -14.64
CA TRP A 37 -8.26 6.31 -14.23
C TRP A 37 -8.31 7.15 -12.95
N TYR A 38 -7.48 6.81 -11.97
CA TYR A 38 -7.38 7.53 -10.70
C TYR A 38 -6.98 9.00 -10.90
N TYR A 39 -6.01 9.28 -11.78
CA TYR A 39 -5.68 10.64 -12.18
C TYR A 39 -6.89 11.38 -12.76
N LYS A 40 -7.59 10.76 -13.71
CA LYS A 40 -8.72 11.38 -14.42
C LYS A 40 -9.87 11.73 -13.47
N VAL A 41 -10.22 10.82 -12.56
CA VAL A 41 -11.30 11.06 -11.58
C VAL A 41 -10.91 12.17 -10.60
N ASN A 42 -9.67 12.19 -10.10
CA ASN A 42 -9.23 13.29 -9.22
C ASN A 42 -9.23 14.65 -9.94
N LYS A 43 -8.94 14.68 -11.25
CA LYS A 43 -9.05 15.91 -12.05
C LYS A 43 -10.49 16.41 -12.13
N GLU A 44 -11.43 15.52 -12.43
CA GLU A 44 -12.85 15.85 -12.49
C GLU A 44 -13.37 16.34 -11.13
N LEU A 45 -12.98 15.69 -10.03
CA LEU A 45 -13.33 16.12 -8.67
C LEU A 45 -12.78 17.52 -8.34
N ALA A 46 -11.50 17.77 -8.64
CA ALA A 46 -10.89 19.08 -8.42
C ALA A 46 -11.56 20.19 -9.24
N ALA A 47 -11.99 19.90 -10.48
CA ALA A 47 -12.72 20.83 -11.32
C ALA A 47 -14.11 21.16 -10.75
N ILE A 48 -14.82 20.16 -10.22
CA ILE A 48 -16.11 20.34 -9.52
C ILE A 48 -15.92 21.22 -8.27
N GLY A 49 -14.84 21.00 -7.52
CA GLY A 49 -14.49 21.84 -6.36
C GLY A 49 -14.30 23.29 -6.76
N ARG A 50 -13.44 23.55 -7.74
CA ARG A 50 -13.18 24.91 -8.27
C ARG A 50 -14.46 25.60 -8.75
N ALA A 51 -15.32 24.88 -9.48
CA ALA A 51 -16.61 25.39 -9.93
C ALA A 51 -17.53 25.84 -8.79
N LYS A 52 -17.41 25.19 -7.63
CA LYS A 52 -18.16 25.50 -6.41
C LYS A 52 -17.41 26.44 -5.45
N GLY A 53 -16.25 26.96 -5.84
CA GLY A 53 -15.43 27.84 -5.01
C GLY A 53 -14.80 27.16 -3.80
N THR A 54 -14.60 25.84 -3.83
CA THR A 54 -14.02 25.06 -2.72
C THR A 54 -12.89 24.14 -3.17
N GLU A 55 -11.90 23.95 -2.31
CA GLU A 55 -10.79 23.02 -2.52
C GLU A 55 -11.03 21.64 -1.88
N GLU A 56 -12.15 21.45 -1.18
CA GLU A 56 -12.49 20.20 -0.49
C GLU A 56 -12.58 18.99 -1.42
N ALA A 57 -12.89 19.21 -2.71
CA ALA A 57 -12.94 18.15 -3.72
C ALA A 57 -11.56 17.81 -4.33
N GLY A 58 -10.48 18.36 -3.77
CA GLY A 58 -9.10 18.12 -4.18
C GLY A 58 -8.54 19.25 -5.04
N THR A 59 -7.21 19.39 -5.01
CA THR A 59 -6.49 20.51 -5.64
C THR A 59 -5.57 20.06 -6.77
N SER A 60 -4.84 18.96 -6.58
CA SER A 60 -3.86 18.44 -7.56
C SER A 60 -4.03 16.94 -7.80
N PRO A 61 -4.52 16.55 -8.99
CA PRO A 61 -4.64 15.14 -9.38
C PRO A 61 -3.28 14.43 -9.46
N VAL A 62 -2.21 15.17 -9.81
CA VAL A 62 -0.84 14.64 -9.83
C VAL A 62 -0.39 14.27 -8.42
N THR A 63 -0.69 15.11 -7.43
CA THR A 63 -0.34 14.84 -6.03
C THR A 63 -1.08 13.60 -5.52
N SER A 64 -2.36 13.43 -5.84
CA SER A 64 -3.11 12.22 -5.49
C SER A 64 -2.49 10.95 -6.10
N VAL A 65 -2.12 11.01 -7.39
CA VAL A 65 -1.44 9.89 -8.05
C VAL A 65 -0.11 9.59 -7.37
N LEU A 66 0.72 10.61 -7.15
CA LEU A 66 2.02 10.45 -6.48
C LEU A 66 1.86 9.88 -5.07
N ALA A 67 0.87 10.33 -4.29
CA ALA A 67 0.62 9.82 -2.94
C ALA A 67 0.29 8.32 -2.97
N VAL A 68 -0.55 7.87 -3.90
CA VAL A 68 -0.89 6.45 -4.03
C VAL A 68 0.29 5.65 -4.58
N THR A 69 0.99 6.13 -5.61
CA THR A 69 2.11 5.38 -6.20
C THR A 69 3.32 5.34 -5.28
N LEU A 70 3.74 6.47 -4.70
CA LEU A 70 4.84 6.52 -3.74
C LEU A 70 4.45 5.79 -2.45
N GLY A 71 3.22 5.96 -1.97
CA GLY A 71 2.70 5.21 -0.83
C GLY A 71 2.79 3.70 -1.06
N ALA A 72 2.32 3.21 -2.21
CA ALA A 72 2.44 1.80 -2.59
C ALA A 72 3.92 1.35 -2.71
N LEU A 73 4.78 2.19 -3.33
CA LEU A 73 6.21 1.94 -3.44
C LEU A 73 6.95 1.95 -2.10
N VAL A 74 6.41 2.56 -1.04
CA VAL A 74 6.99 2.50 0.31
C VAL A 74 6.42 1.32 1.08
N ILE A 75 5.10 1.09 1.01
CA ILE A 75 4.40 0.03 1.74
C ILE A 75 4.90 -1.35 1.28
N VAL A 76 4.99 -1.60 -0.03
CA VAL A 76 5.39 -2.93 -0.53
C VAL A 76 6.82 -3.31 -0.08
N PRO A 77 7.86 -2.47 -0.25
CA PRO A 77 9.19 -2.74 0.29
C PRO A 77 9.23 -2.84 1.81
N ALA A 78 8.44 -2.05 2.55
CA ALA A 78 8.38 -2.15 4.02
C ALA A 78 7.84 -3.51 4.47
N VAL A 79 6.75 -3.98 3.84
CA VAL A 79 6.15 -5.30 4.11
C VAL A 79 7.14 -6.43 3.78
N VAL A 80 7.79 -6.36 2.61
CA VAL A 80 8.81 -7.35 2.21
C VAL A 80 10.01 -7.32 3.18
N SER A 81 10.46 -6.13 3.60
CA SER A 81 11.52 -5.96 4.58
C SER A 81 11.19 -6.65 5.89
N MET A 82 9.97 -6.44 6.41
CA MET A 82 9.52 -7.06 7.65
C MET A 82 9.53 -8.58 7.60
N PHE A 83 9.05 -9.18 6.51
CA PHE A 83 9.11 -10.63 6.30
C PHE A 83 10.57 -11.13 6.26
N ARG A 84 11.45 -10.41 5.55
CA ARG A 84 12.88 -10.75 5.47
C ARG A 84 13.57 -10.64 6.83
N THR A 85 13.18 -9.69 7.68
CA THR A 85 13.71 -9.55 9.05
C THR A 85 13.39 -10.77 9.90
N TRP A 86 12.16 -11.28 9.84
CA TRP A 86 11.82 -12.55 10.48
C TRP A 86 12.63 -13.73 9.92
N LYS A 87 12.80 -13.82 8.60
CA LYS A 87 13.65 -14.85 8.00
C LYS A 87 15.11 -14.78 8.52
N ARG A 88 15.65 -13.57 8.69
CA ARG A 88 17.00 -13.36 9.26
C ARG A 88 17.08 -13.83 10.71
N LEU A 89 16.05 -13.60 11.52
CA LEU A 89 16.01 -14.10 12.90
C LEU A 89 16.02 -15.63 12.95
N ASN A 90 15.18 -16.30 12.15
CA ASN A 90 15.17 -17.77 12.08
C ASN A 90 16.52 -18.36 11.64
N VAL A 91 17.23 -17.68 10.73
CA VAL A 91 18.59 -18.07 10.35
C VAL A 91 19.55 -17.91 11.54
N ALA A 92 19.46 -16.79 12.27
CA ALA A 92 20.30 -16.55 13.44
C ALA A 92 20.07 -17.57 14.56
N GLU A 93 18.82 -17.99 14.79
CA GLU A 93 18.47 -19.09 15.69
C GLU A 93 19.20 -20.38 15.28
N GLY A 94 19.16 -20.74 13.99
CA GLY A 94 19.87 -21.92 13.48
C GLY A 94 21.39 -21.86 13.66
N LEU A 95 22.00 -20.68 13.54
CA LEU A 95 23.46 -20.50 13.70
C LEU A 95 23.95 -20.75 15.12
N VAL A 96 23.10 -20.55 16.13
CA VAL A 96 23.41 -20.86 17.53
C VAL A 96 22.88 -22.25 17.95
N GLY A 97 22.61 -23.11 16.98
CA GLY A 97 22.14 -24.48 17.21
C GLY A 97 20.72 -24.57 17.76
N ARG A 98 19.90 -23.52 17.60
CA ARG A 98 18.49 -23.50 18.02
C ARG A 98 17.57 -23.71 16.83
N GLU A 99 16.53 -24.51 17.01
CA GLU A 99 15.43 -24.54 16.07
C GLU A 99 14.54 -23.29 16.26
N PRO A 100 14.03 -22.67 15.18
CA PRO A 100 13.14 -21.53 15.32
C PRO A 100 11.87 -21.87 16.08
N ASP A 101 11.66 -21.23 17.24
CA ASP A 101 10.43 -21.39 18.03
C ASP A 101 9.19 -20.92 17.24
N MET A 102 9.38 -20.05 16.25
CA MET A 102 8.33 -19.53 15.38
C MET A 102 8.82 -19.37 13.94
N SER A 103 8.01 -19.80 12.96
CA SER A 103 8.36 -19.63 11.56
C SER A 103 8.21 -18.17 11.11
N ALA A 104 9.07 -17.74 10.19
CA ALA A 104 9.08 -16.37 9.69
C ALA A 104 7.71 -15.88 9.14
N PRO A 105 6.91 -16.70 8.42
CA PRO A 105 5.57 -16.29 7.99
C PRO A 105 4.62 -16.01 9.17
N VAL A 106 4.64 -16.85 10.21
CA VAL A 106 3.78 -16.67 11.39
C VAL A 106 4.19 -15.41 12.14
N GLY A 107 5.50 -15.23 12.38
CA GLY A 107 6.02 -14.01 13.02
C GLY A 107 5.70 -12.74 12.24
N PHE A 108 5.81 -12.80 10.90
CA PHE A 108 5.45 -11.69 10.02
C PHE A 108 3.97 -11.33 10.11
N VAL A 109 3.07 -12.31 10.05
CA VAL A 109 1.61 -12.06 10.15
C VAL A 109 1.27 -11.47 11.52
N LEU A 110 1.84 -12.01 12.59
CA LEU A 110 1.66 -11.46 13.94
C LEU A 110 2.18 -10.03 14.04
N MET A 111 3.34 -9.72 13.48
CA MET A 111 3.89 -8.36 13.51
C MET A 111 3.12 -7.40 12.60
N PHE A 112 2.60 -7.88 11.47
CA PHE A 112 1.82 -7.05 10.54
C PHE A 112 0.44 -6.70 11.09
N LEU A 113 -0.26 -7.67 11.68
CA LEU A 113 -1.63 -7.49 12.17
C LEU A 113 -1.69 -7.06 13.64
N LEU A 114 -0.76 -7.55 14.46
CA LEU A 114 -0.69 -7.35 15.91
C LEU A 114 0.70 -6.86 16.31
N GLY A 115 1.10 -5.70 15.78
CA GLY A 115 2.43 -5.10 15.96
C GLY A 115 3.10 -5.35 17.31
N PRO A 116 2.49 -4.94 18.45
CA PRO A 116 3.08 -5.15 19.78
C PRO A 116 3.33 -6.61 20.16
N VAL A 117 2.45 -7.53 19.74
CA VAL A 117 2.57 -8.96 20.01
C VAL A 117 3.69 -9.56 19.16
N GLY A 118 3.71 -9.24 17.86
CA GLY A 118 4.79 -9.67 16.97
C GLY A 118 6.16 -9.16 17.41
N THR A 119 6.29 -7.89 17.81
CA THR A 119 7.54 -7.33 18.33
C THR A 119 7.98 -7.98 19.63
N TYR A 120 7.04 -8.28 20.54
CA TYR A 120 7.34 -9.01 21.78
C TYR A 120 7.98 -10.38 21.49
N PHE A 121 7.36 -11.18 20.62
CA PHE A 121 7.89 -12.49 20.25
C PHE A 121 9.23 -12.38 19.50
N PHE A 122 9.36 -11.42 18.58
CA PHE A 122 10.61 -11.17 17.87
C PHE A 122 11.75 -10.88 18.84
N GLN A 123 11.54 -9.94 19.76
CA GLN A 123 12.55 -9.53 20.74
C GLN A 123 12.89 -10.67 21.69
N ARG A 124 11.89 -11.43 22.17
CA ARG A 124 12.12 -12.58 23.06
C ARG A 124 12.99 -13.63 22.39
N ASN A 125 12.70 -13.98 21.14
CA ASN A 125 13.47 -14.96 20.37
C ASN A 125 14.88 -14.46 20.08
N LEU A 126 15.03 -13.19 19.68
CA LEU A 126 16.34 -12.56 19.50
C LEU A 126 17.18 -12.60 20.79
N ASN A 127 16.60 -12.30 21.96
CA ASN A 127 17.30 -12.36 23.24
C ASN A 127 17.82 -13.77 23.54
N ARG A 128 17.06 -14.82 23.17
CA ARG A 128 17.50 -16.21 23.32
C ARG A 128 18.69 -16.53 22.41
N VAL A 129 18.69 -16.00 21.18
CA VAL A 129 19.84 -16.12 20.28
C VAL A 129 21.08 -15.46 20.88
N LEU A 130 20.94 -14.23 21.40
CA LEU A 130 22.04 -13.49 22.02
C LEU A 130 22.59 -14.21 23.26
N GLN A 131 21.71 -14.76 24.11
CA GLN A 131 22.12 -15.54 25.27
C GLN A 131 22.85 -16.83 24.89
N ALA A 132 22.34 -17.56 23.89
CA ALA A 132 22.97 -18.78 23.39
C ALA A 132 24.33 -18.51 22.73
N GLN A 133 24.51 -17.34 22.11
CA GLN A 133 25.79 -16.92 21.54
C GLN A 133 26.84 -16.56 22.60
N ALA A 134 26.42 -16.06 23.76
CA ALA A 134 27.32 -15.59 24.82
C ALA A 134 27.75 -16.69 25.79
N ALA A 135 27.15 -17.88 25.70
CA ALA A 135 27.47 -19.07 26.51
C ALA A 135 28.58 -19.89 25.86
#